data_AF-A0A917NP59-F1
#
_entry.id   AF-A0A917NP59-F1
#
_cell.length_a   1.000
_cell.length_b   1.000
_cell.length_c   1.000
_cell.angle_alpha   90.00
_cell.angle_beta   90.00
_cell.angle_gamma   90.00
#
_symmetry.space_group_name_H-M   'P 1'
#
loop_
_entity.id
_entity.type
_entity.pdbx_description
1 polymer ?
#
loop_
_entity_poly.entity_id
_entity_poly.type
_entity_poly.pdbx_seq_one_letter_code
_entity_poly.pdbx_strand_id
1 'polypeptide(L)'
;MLVIVAFMVTATSGLADHEQALATGLATMTQQIGITMGTPIMSAIATAVLGGLRVAIAVNAALVLLGVLTSTVFLRGADRPRAS
;
A
#
# COMPACT_ATOMS: atom_id res chain seq x y z
N MET A 1 3.30 -10.29 2.35
CA MET A 1 4.70 -9.91 2.66
C MET A 1 5.35 -9.16 1.50
N LEU A 2 5.41 -9.73 0.29
CA LEU A 2 6.06 -9.14 -0.89
C LEU A 2 5.75 -7.64 -1.12
N VAL A 3 4.47 -7.27 -1.14
CA VAL A 3 4.04 -5.87 -1.40
C VAL A 3 4.49 -4.90 -0.31
N ILE A 4 4.51 -5.32 0.96
CA ILE A 4 4.94 -4.48 2.09
C ILE A 4 6.45 -4.21 1.99
N VAL A 5 7.24 -5.25 1.71
CA VAL A 5 8.69 -5.11 1.55
C VAL A 5 9.01 -4.25 0.33
N ALA A 6 8.34 -4.49 -0.81
CA ALA A 6 8.52 -3.69 -2.01
C ALA A 6 8.18 -2.22 -1.78
N PHE A 7 7.08 -1.94 -1.07
CA PHE A 7 6.72 -0.58 -0.67
C PHE A 7 7.80 0.06 0.21
N MET A 8 8.24 -0.63 1.28
CA MET A 8 9.27 -0.12 2.18
C MET A 8 10.58 0.18 1.44
N VAL A 9 11.06 -0.75 0.61
CA VAL A 9 12.26 -0.54 -0.21
C VAL A 9 12.08 0.65 -1.14
N THR A 10 10.94 0.76 -1.81
CA THR A 10 10.64 1.90 -2.72
C THR A 10 10.58 3.22 -1.97
N ALA A 11 10.05 3.23 -0.74
CA ALA A 11 9.86 4.44 0.05
C ALA A 11 11.16 4.96 0.69
N THR A 12 12.17 4.13 0.88
CA THR A 12 13.41 4.50 1.59
C THR A 12 14.66 4.50 0.71
N SER A 13 14.65 3.82 -0.44
CA SER A 13 15.82 3.73 -1.32
C SER A 13 16.15 5.07 -1.99
N GLY A 14 17.43 5.43 -2.02
CA GLY A 14 17.93 6.64 -2.69
C GLY A 14 17.79 7.93 -1.87
N LEU A 15 17.32 7.84 -0.63
CA LEU A 15 17.15 8.98 0.27
C LEU A 15 18.41 9.20 1.12
N ALA A 16 18.68 10.46 1.48
CA ALA A 16 19.81 10.80 2.35
C ALA A 16 19.63 10.17 3.75
N ASP A 17 20.72 9.79 4.40
CA ASP A 17 20.70 9.03 5.67
C ASP A 17 19.86 9.69 6.77
N HIS A 18 19.85 11.02 6.83
CA HIS A 18 19.09 11.78 7.83
C HIS A 18 17.57 11.76 7.61
N GLU A 19 17.09 11.40 6.42
CA GLU A 19 15.67 11.34 6.08
C GLU A 19 15.13 9.90 6.09
N GLN A 20 15.98 8.87 6.07
CA GLN A 20 15.55 7.46 6.01
C GLN A 20 14.70 7.05 7.22
N ALA A 21 15.04 7.53 8.42
CA ALA A 21 14.26 7.28 9.63
C ALA A 21 12.87 7.93 9.56
N LEU A 22 12.79 9.14 8.98
CA LEU A 22 11.52 9.82 8.73
C LEU A 22 10.69 9.06 7.70
N ALA A 23 11.26 8.70 6.56
CA ALA A 23 10.55 7.93 5.51
C ALA A 23 10.03 6.59 6.05
N THR A 24 10.84 5.88 6.84
CA THR A 24 10.43 4.65 7.54
C THR A 24 9.29 4.92 8.53
N GLY A 25 9.39 5.98 9.33
CA GLY A 25 8.34 6.39 10.26
C GLY A 25 7.03 6.71 9.54
N LEU A 26 7.05 7.48 8.47
CA LEU A 26 5.87 7.82 7.67
C LEU A 26 5.26 6.57 7.02
N ALA A 27 6.08 5.69 6.46
CA ALA A 27 5.64 4.45 5.84
C ALA A 27 4.98 3.51 6.87
N THR A 28 5.54 3.39 8.07
CA THR A 28 4.98 2.54 9.13
C THR A 28 3.70 3.14 9.72
N MET A 29 3.65 4.46 9.95
CA MET A 29 2.42 5.13 10.43
C MET A 29 1.29 5.02 9.42
N THR A 30 1.59 5.13 8.11
CA THR A 30 0.60 4.88 7.05
C THR A 30 0.04 3.46 7.13
N GLN A 31 0.91 2.46 7.37
CA GLN A 31 0.47 1.08 7.57
C GLN A 31 -0.38 0.92 8.83
N GLN A 32 -0.05 1.58 9.93
CA GLN A 32 -0.88 1.57 11.15
C GLN A 32 -2.28 2.13 10.90
N ILE A 33 -2.37 3.28 10.21
CA ILE A 33 -3.65 3.86 9.80
C ILE A 33 -4.43 2.87 8.93
N GLY A 34 -3.76 2.26 7.94
CA GLY A 34 -4.34 1.25 7.07
C GLY A 34 -4.89 0.04 7.81
N ILE A 35 -4.18 -0.46 8.83
CA ILE A 35 -4.61 -1.61 9.64
C ILE A 35 -5.79 -1.23 10.54
N THR A 36 -5.69 -0.09 11.22
CA THR A 36 -6.72 0.41 12.14
C THR A 36 -8.05 0.63 11.44
N MET A 37 -8.04 1.21 10.23
CA MET A 37 -9.27 1.41 9.45
C MET A 37 -9.67 0.16 8.65
N GLY A 38 -8.71 -0.56 8.08
CA GLY A 38 -8.97 -1.71 7.22
C GLY A 38 -9.68 -2.84 7.95
N THR A 39 -9.28 -3.14 9.19
CA THR A 39 -9.87 -4.22 9.98
C THR A 39 -11.39 -4.05 10.19
N PRO A 40 -11.90 -2.92 10.73
CA PRO A 40 -13.34 -2.73 10.89
C PRO A 40 -14.09 -2.68 9.54
N ILE A 41 -13.51 -2.07 8.49
CA ILE A 41 -14.13 -2.05 7.15
C ILE A 41 -14.30 -3.46 6.60
N MET A 42 -13.25 -4.28 6.66
CA MET A 42 -13.31 -5.66 6.16
C MET A 42 -14.28 -6.51 6.99
N SER A 43 -14.33 -6.31 8.31
CA SER A 43 -15.28 -6.98 9.21
C SER A 43 -16.74 -6.65 8.85
N ALA A 44 -17.03 -5.37 8.58
CA ALA A 44 -18.35 -4.94 8.13
C ALA A 44 -18.75 -5.60 6.80
N ILE A 45 -17.83 -5.65 5.83
CA ILE A 45 -18.09 -6.33 4.54
C ILE A 45 -18.32 -7.83 4.74
N ALA A 46 -17.49 -8.47 5.58
CA ALA A 46 -17.56 -9.91 5.82
C ALA A 46 -18.88 -10.35 6.45
N THR A 47 -19.52 -9.48 7.23
CA THR A 47 -20.75 -9.77 7.99
C THR A 47 -22.04 -9.28 7.31
N ALA A 48 -21.94 -8.50 6.24
CA ALA A 48 -23.10 -7.86 5.61
C ALA A 48 -24.02 -8.81 4.81
N VAL A 49 -23.51 -9.93 4.29
CA VAL A 49 -24.26 -10.83 3.38
C VAL A 49 -23.93 -12.32 3.60
N LEU A 50 -24.84 -13.22 3.19
CA LEU A 50 -24.53 -14.65 3.07
C LEU A 50 -23.36 -14.84 2.08
N GLY A 51 -22.25 -15.43 2.54
CA GLY A 51 -21.01 -15.52 1.76
C GLY A 51 -20.12 -14.27 1.82
N GLY A 52 -20.36 -13.36 2.78
CA GLY A 52 -19.63 -12.10 2.94
C GLY A 52 -18.12 -12.25 3.03
N LEU A 53 -17.59 -13.37 3.54
CA LEU A 53 -16.15 -13.64 3.54
C LEU A 53 -15.56 -13.68 2.11
N ARG A 54 -16.27 -14.32 1.16
CA ARG A 54 -15.82 -14.37 -0.25
C ARG A 54 -15.85 -12.98 -0.88
N VAL A 55 -16.85 -12.17 -0.53
CA VAL A 55 -16.96 -10.77 -0.95
C VAL A 55 -15.81 -9.95 -0.37
N ALA A 56 -15.54 -10.07 0.93
CA ALA A 56 -14.43 -9.40 1.61
C ALA A 56 -13.07 -9.75 0.96
N ILE A 57 -12.82 -11.02 0.68
CA ILE A 57 -11.58 -11.45 0.00
C ILE A 57 -11.50 -10.85 -1.41
N ALA A 58 -12.60 -10.87 -2.18
CA ALA A 58 -12.64 -10.30 -3.52
C ALA A 58 -12.40 -8.79 -3.52
N VAL A 59 -13.01 -8.06 -2.58
CA VAL A 59 -12.79 -6.62 -2.39
C VAL A 59 -11.34 -6.33 -2.04
N ASN A 60 -10.76 -7.06 -1.08
CA ASN A 60 -9.36 -6.90 -0.71
C ASN A 60 -8.41 -7.16 -1.90
N ALA A 61 -8.67 -8.23 -2.66
CA ALA A 61 -7.89 -8.54 -3.86
C ALA A 61 -7.99 -7.41 -4.90
N ALA A 62 -9.18 -6.86 -5.13
CA ALA A 62 -9.39 -5.75 -6.03
C ALA A 62 -8.67 -4.46 -5.56
N LEU A 63 -8.68 -4.16 -4.27
CA LEU A 63 -7.95 -3.02 -3.69
C LEU A 63 -6.44 -3.16 -3.86
N VAL A 64 -5.89 -4.35 -3.62
CA VAL A 64 -4.46 -4.63 -3.83
C VAL A 64 -4.09 -4.48 -5.31
N LEU A 65 -4.89 -5.05 -6.22
CA LEU A 65 -4.69 -4.91 -7.66
C LEU A 65 -4.71 -3.44 -8.10
N LEU A 66 -5.69 -2.67 -7.62
CA LEU A 66 -5.78 -1.25 -7.90
C LEU A 66 -4.54 -0.50 -7.40
N GLY A 67 -4.08 -0.77 -6.18
CA GLY A 67 -2.87 -0.17 -5.62
C GLY A 67 -1.61 -0.50 -6.42
N VAL A 68 -1.48 -1.73 -6.91
CA VAL A 68 -0.36 -2.14 -7.76
C VAL A 68 -0.41 -1.42 -9.11
N LEU A 69 -1.58 -1.35 -9.75
CA LEU A 69 -1.76 -0.69 -11.04
C LEU A 69 -1.47 0.81 -10.93
N THR A 70 -2.01 1.50 -9.92
CA THR A 70 -1.75 2.92 -9.71
C THR A 70 -0.28 3.16 -9.43
N SER A 71 0.34 2.43 -8.50
CA SER A 71 1.77 2.56 -8.18
C SER A 71 2.63 2.35 -9.43
N THR A 72 2.32 1.35 -10.26
CA THR A 72 3.04 1.08 -11.50
C THR A 72 2.93 2.25 -12.48
N VAL A 73 1.74 2.85 -12.64
CA VAL A 73 1.54 4.00 -13.52
C VAL A 73 2.29 5.24 -13.02
N PHE A 74 2.21 5.54 -11.72
CA PHE A 74 2.86 6.71 -11.14
C PHE A 74 4.39 6.60 -11.12
N LEU A 75 4.93 5.44 -10.75
CA LEU A 75 6.39 5.24 -10.70
C LEU A 75 7.02 5.19 -12.10
N ARG A 76 6.35 4.64 -13.10
CA ARG A 76 6.80 4.70 -14.50
C ARG A 76 6.97 6.13 -15.02
N GLY A 77 6.20 7.09 -14.50
CA GLY A 77 6.34 8.50 -14.85
C GLY A 77 7.56 9.17 -14.20
N ALA A 78 7.99 8.68 -13.03
CA ALA A 78 9.10 9.23 -12.25
C ALA A 78 10.48 8.83 -12.83
N ASP A 79 10.57 7.69 -13.51
CA ASP A 79 11.79 7.19 -14.15
C ASP A 79 12.17 7.90 -15.46
N ARG A 80 11.47 8.97 -15.86
CA ARG A 80 11.92 9.76 -17.02
C ARG A 80 13.26 10.42 -16.71
N PRO A 81 14.33 10.11 -17.47
CA PRO A 81 15.65 10.70 -17.23
C PRO A 81 15.52 12.21 -17.23
N ARG A 82 15.96 12.86 -16.15
CA ARG A 82 16.23 14.31 -16.18
C ARG A 82 17.32 14.50 -17.22
N ALA A 83 16.94 15.00 -18.39
CA ALA A 83 17.89 15.41 -19.41
C ALA A 83 18.65 16.63 -18.85
N SER A 84 19.97 16.46 -18.75
CA SER A 84 21.05 17.43 -18.46
C SER A 84 20.93 18.27 -17.19
#